data_AF-A0A976JKQ2-F1
#
_entry.id   AF-A0A976JKQ2-F1
#
_cell.length_a   1.000
_cell.length_b   1.000
_cell.length_c   1.000
_cell.angle_alpha   90.00
_cell.angle_beta   90.00
_cell.angle_gamma   90.00
#
_symmetry.space_group_name_H-M   'P 1'
#
loop_
_entity.id
_entity.type
_entity.pdbx_description
1 polymer ?
#
loop_
_entity_poly.entity_id
_entity_poly.type
_entity_poly.pdbx_seq_one_letter_code
_entity_poly.pdbx_strand_id
1 'polypeptide(L)' 'IVAKEYRDLLMQKLGAKFPGYGLEKHAGYPTKTHKESIAKLGPSAIHRKTFKGVKEHLV' A
#
# COMPACT_ATOMS: atom_id res chain seq x y z
N ILE A 1 -4.23 13.76 -16.49
CA ILE A 1 -3.41 12.65 -17.04
C ILE A 1 -2.07 12.54 -16.29
N VAL A 2 -1.21 13.57 -16.34
CA VAL A 2 0.13 13.58 -15.68
C VAL A 2 0.14 13.14 -14.22
N ALA A 3 -0.78 13.64 -13.38
CA ALA A 3 -0.83 13.29 -11.95
C ALA A 3 -1.03 11.79 -11.70
N LYS A 4 -1.81 11.12 -12.55
CA LYS A 4 -2.10 9.69 -12.42
C LYS A 4 -0.90 8.84 -12.86
N GLU A 5 -0.27 9.19 -13.98
CA GLU A 5 0.94 8.50 -14.45
C GLU A 5 2.08 8.61 -13.44
N TYR A 6 2.30 9.80 -12.88
CA TYR A 6 3.28 9.99 -11.83
C TYR A 6 2.97 9.12 -10.60
N ARG A 7 1.70 9.08 -10.17
CA ARG A 7 1.28 8.25 -9.04
C ARG A 7 1.53 6.76 -9.29
N ASP A 8 1.26 6.28 -10.49
CA ASP A 8 1.44 4.86 -10.82
C ASP A 8 2.92 4.46 -10.85
N LEU A 9 3.77 5.31 -11.45
CA LEU A 9 5.21 5.12 -11.42
C LEU A 9 5.76 5.14 -9.97
N LEU A 10 5.24 6.04 -9.13
CA LEU A 10 5.61 6.08 -7.71
C LEU A 10 5.19 4.79 -6.99
N MET A 11 4.00 4.26 -7.26
CA MET A 11 3.53 3.01 -6.64
C MET A 11 4.35 1.80 -7.08
N GLN A 12 4.83 1.75 -8.33
CA GLN A 12 5.77 0.72 -8.79
C GLN A 12 7.09 0.77 -8.01
N LYS A 13 7.68 1.97 -7.88
CA LYS A 13 8.92 2.16 -7.09
C LYS A 13 8.74 1.78 -5.63
N LEU A 14 7.59 2.12 -5.05
CA LEU A 14 7.26 1.76 -3.68
C LEU A 14 6.98 0.25 -3.50
N GLY A 15 6.44 -0.43 -4.50
CA GLY A 15 6.31 -1.89 -4.50
C GLY A 15 7.66 -2.60 -4.40
N ALA A 16 8.67 -2.09 -5.11
CA ALA A 16 10.04 -2.59 -4.97
C ALA A 16 10.65 -2.29 -3.59
N LYS A 17 10.37 -1.10 -3.02
CA LYS A 17 10.88 -0.69 -1.70
C LYS A 17 10.19 -1.40 -0.53
N PHE A 18 8.92 -1.74 -0.67
CA PHE A 18 8.10 -2.44 0.31
C PHE A 18 7.56 -3.74 -0.29
N PRO A 19 8.41 -4.77 -0.45
CA PRO A 19 8.01 -6.03 -1.06
C PRO A 19 6.93 -6.74 -0.23
N GLY A 20 6.08 -7.52 -0.90
CA GLY A 20 5.01 -8.30 -0.27
C GLY A 20 3.67 -7.57 -0.12
N TYR A 21 3.62 -6.25 -0.27
CA TYR A 21 2.37 -5.48 -0.23
C TYR A 21 1.64 -5.41 -1.58
N GLY A 22 2.31 -5.66 -2.71
CA GLY A 22 1.69 -5.63 -4.04
C GLY A 22 1.30 -4.23 -4.54
N LEU A 23 1.95 -3.18 -4.04
CA LEU A 23 1.63 -1.78 -4.32
C LEU A 23 1.69 -1.44 -5.82
N GLU A 24 2.57 -2.12 -6.56
CA GLU A 24 2.70 -2.00 -8.02
C GLU A 24 1.46 -2.48 -8.78
N LYS A 25 0.63 -3.34 -8.18
CA LYS A 25 -0.57 -3.91 -8.82
C LYS A 25 -1.83 -3.10 -8.54
N HIS A 26 -1.99 -2.63 -7.30
CA HIS A 26 -3.22 -1.97 -6.86
C HIS A 26 -3.00 -0.54 -6.37
N ALA A 27 -1.82 0.05 -6.56
CA ALA A 27 -1.55 1.47 -6.29
C ALA A 27 -2.00 1.94 -4.87
N GLY A 28 -1.88 1.07 -3.87
CA GLY A 28 -2.30 1.37 -2.49
C GLY A 28 -3.82 1.41 -2.23
N TYR A 29 -4.67 1.02 -3.19
CA TYR A 29 -6.11 0.83 -2.93
C TYR A 29 -6.35 -0.35 -1.98
N PRO A 30 -7.43 -0.34 -1.17
CA PRO A 30 -7.68 -1.35 -0.13
C PRO A 30 -8.30 -2.62 -0.70
N THR A 31 -7.62 -3.25 -1.67
CA THR A 31 -8.03 -4.55 -2.22
C THR A 31 -7.91 -5.65 -1.17
N LYS A 32 -8.54 -6.80 -1.43
CA LYS A 32 -8.43 -7.98 -0.56
C LYS A 32 -6.96 -8.36 -0.32
N THR A 33 -6.16 -8.41 -1.39
CA THR A 33 -4.73 -8.72 -1.31
C THR A 33 -3.96 -7.73 -0.45
N HIS A 34 -4.27 -6.43 -0.56
CA HIS A 34 -3.58 -5.40 0.21
C HIS A 34 -3.88 -5.53 1.71
N LYS A 35 -5.15 -5.75 2.07
CA LYS A 35 -5.54 -5.97 3.47
C LYS A 35 -4.88 -7.21 4.05
N GLU A 36 -4.82 -8.30 3.28
CA GLU A 36 -4.12 -9.53 3.69
C GLU A 36 -2.63 -9.29 3.90
N SER A 37 -1.96 -8.53 3.02
CA SER A 37 -0.56 -8.17 3.20
C SER A 37 -0.33 -7.30 4.44
N ILE A 38 -1.21 -6.32 4.72
CA ILE A 38 -1.13 -5.51 5.95
C ILE A 38 -1.34 -6.38 7.20
N ALA A 39 -2.29 -7.31 7.16
CA ALA A 39 -2.53 -8.21 8.28
C ALA A 39 -1.35 -9.16 8.55
N LYS A 40 -0.62 -9.58 7.49
CA LYS A 40 0.54 -10.48 7.59
C LYS A 40 1.85 -9.78 7.94
N LEU A 41 2.10 -8.61 7.35
CA LEU A 41 3.38 -7.89 7.45
C LEU A 41 3.33 -6.70 8.43
N GLY A 42 2.14 -6.34 8.90
CA GLY A 42 1.89 -5.06 9.57
C GLY A 42 1.83 -3.89 8.57
N PRO A 43 1.42 -2.69 9.01
CA PRO A 43 1.42 -1.50 8.18
C PRO A 43 2.83 -0.92 8.00
N SER A 44 3.21 -0.62 6.75
CA SER A 44 4.50 0.04 6.45
C SER A 44 4.46 1.56 6.69
N ALA A 45 5.63 2.21 6.65
CA ALA A 45 5.78 3.65 6.90
C ALA A 45 4.96 4.57 5.97
N ILE A 46 4.61 4.10 4.77
CA ILE A 46 3.82 4.88 3.79
C ILE A 46 2.31 4.68 3.94
N HIS A 47 1.86 3.76 4.80
CA HIS A 47 0.45 3.53 5.03
C HIS A 47 -0.16 4.70 5.81
N ARG A 48 -1.36 5.09 5.40
CA ARG A 48 -2.14 6.12 6.10
C ARG A 48 -2.72 5.53 7.38
N LYS A 49 -2.07 5.81 8.50
CA LYS A 49 -2.39 5.25 9.83
C LYS A 49 -3.83 5.47 10.28
N THR A 50 -4.49 6.54 9.83
CA THR A 50 -5.88 6.84 10.19
C THR A 50 -6.92 6.04 9.38
N PHE A 51 -6.50 5.31 8.34
CA PHE A 51 -7.41 4.62 7.44
C PHE A 51 -7.88 3.29 8.04
N LYS A 52 -9.15 2.97 7.81
CA LYS A 52 -9.74 1.67 8.15
C LYS A 52 -9.02 0.54 7.38
N GLY A 53 -8.63 -0.51 8.09
CA GLY A 53 -7.79 -1.60 7.61
C GLY A 53 -6.29 -1.40 7.83
N VAL A 54 -5.87 -0.22 8.31
CA VAL A 54 -4.49 0.07 8.73
C VAL A 54 -4.45 0.31 10.23
N LYS A 55 -5.36 1.16 10.75
CA LYS A 55 -5.39 1.55 12.15
C LYS A 55 -5.53 0.37 13.12
N GLU A 56 -6.21 -0.69 12.70
CA GLU A 56 -6.46 -1.90 13.50
C GLU A 56 -5.20 -2.76 13.65
N HIS A 57 -4.18 -2.52 12.83
CA HIS A 57 -2.88 -3.20 12.87
C HIS A 57 -1.76 -2.30 13.39
N LEU A 58 -2.10 -1.12 13.92
CA LEU A 58 -1.16 -0.29 14.66
C LEU A 58 -1.16 -0.77 16.11
N VAL A 59 0.00 -1.22 16.57
CA VAL A 59 0.26 -1.52 17.99
C VAL A 59 0.42 -0.22 18.75
#